data_AF-A0A812QE93-F1
#
_entry.id   AF-A0A812QE93-F1
#
_cell.length_a   1.000
_cell.length_b   1.000
_cell.length_c   1.000
_cell.angle_alpha   90.00
_cell.angle_beta   90.00
_cell.angle_gamma   90.00
#
_symmetry.space_group_name_H-M   'P 1'
#
loop_
_entity.id
_entity.type
_entity.pdbx_description
1 polymer ?
#
loop_
_entity_poly.entity_id
_entity_poly.type
_entity_poly.pdbx_seq_one_letter_code
_entity_poly.pdbx_strand_id
1 'polypeptide(L)'
;FEGHAGQSFGAFLSHGVTLELEGDSNDFVGKGLSGGRVIVYPHKTSTFKAEDQILVGNVCLYGATRGEAFFRGRAAERFCVRNSGATAVIEGVGDHGCEYMTGGRVVILGPTGRNFAAGMSGGIAYVWAKDRAAFSLDCNLGMVELEDVIDEEDIAELKALIAKHQDLTGSPVAAALLARWDEAQGEFVKVMPTDYKRVLEEKKAKLAKPVVQMMHENEIAKAVVDAAFKVHTKLGPGLLESVYEVVLAHELRGRGFEVVRQVPIAIEYEGHRFAEGYTIDLLVNDLVIVELKSVEAIAGVHKKQLLTYLRLANKRLGLLINFNTELIKEGLHRVVNGLD
;
A
#
# COMPACT_ATOMS: atom_id res chain seq x y z
N PHE A 1 6.61 -35.01 12.59
CA PHE A 1 5.96 -36.28 12.20
C PHE A 1 6.85 -36.96 11.19
N GLU A 2 6.92 -38.29 11.21
CA GLU A 2 7.72 -39.08 10.25
C GLU A 2 6.83 -40.13 9.61
N GLY A 3 6.89 -40.27 8.28
CA GLY A 3 6.13 -41.26 7.51
C GLY A 3 5.03 -40.66 6.63
N HIS A 4 3.98 -41.44 6.37
CA HIS A 4 2.92 -41.09 5.42
C HIS A 4 1.71 -40.48 6.14
N ALA A 5 1.40 -39.22 5.87
CA ALA A 5 0.20 -38.59 6.42
C ALA A 5 -1.06 -38.91 5.59
N GLY A 6 -2.15 -39.15 6.31
CA GLY A 6 -3.47 -39.28 5.71
C GLY A 6 -4.01 -37.96 5.14
N GLN A 7 -5.26 -37.96 4.72
CA GLN A 7 -5.91 -36.76 4.20
C GLN A 7 -6.01 -35.66 5.27
N SER A 8 -6.04 -34.41 4.82
CA SER A 8 -6.26 -33.22 5.67
C SER A 8 -5.20 -32.98 6.74
N PHE A 9 -3.95 -33.39 6.50
CA PHE A 9 -2.83 -33.05 7.38
C PHE A 9 -2.72 -31.52 7.54
N GLY A 10 -2.74 -31.04 8.78
CA GLY A 10 -2.69 -29.60 9.09
C GLY A 10 -3.93 -28.80 8.68
N ALA A 11 -5.09 -29.44 8.51
CA ALA A 11 -6.33 -28.72 8.27
C ALA A 11 -6.69 -27.78 9.44
N PHE A 12 -7.15 -26.57 9.12
CA PHE A 12 -7.55 -25.52 10.07
C PHE A 12 -6.50 -25.16 11.12
N LEU A 13 -5.22 -25.38 10.79
CA LEU A 13 -4.13 -25.15 11.74
C LEU A 13 -4.08 -23.68 12.15
N SER A 14 -4.20 -23.46 13.46
CA SER A 14 -4.30 -22.14 14.08
C SER A 14 -2.94 -21.45 14.19
N HIS A 15 -3.00 -20.12 14.32
CA HIS A 15 -1.81 -19.29 14.50
C HIS A 15 -0.93 -19.76 15.67
N GLY A 16 0.39 -19.73 15.45
CA GLY A 16 1.42 -20.15 16.41
C GLY A 16 1.76 -21.64 16.39
N VAL A 17 0.97 -22.48 15.70
CA VAL A 17 1.24 -23.91 15.60
C VAL A 17 2.02 -24.22 14.31
N THR A 18 3.09 -25.02 14.43
CA THR A 18 3.86 -25.54 13.29
C THR A 18 3.74 -27.05 13.27
N LEU A 19 3.36 -27.62 12.13
CA LEU A 19 3.44 -29.05 11.85
C LEU A 19 4.48 -29.31 10.79
N GLU A 20 5.41 -30.20 11.10
CA GLU A 20 6.50 -30.62 10.23
C GLU A 20 6.38 -32.12 9.97
N LEU A 21 6.40 -32.50 8.70
CA LEU A 21 6.29 -33.87 8.24
C LEU A 21 7.49 -34.23 7.36
N GLU A 22 8.31 -35.14 7.87
CA GLU A 22 9.32 -35.83 7.09
C GLU A 22 8.70 -37.09 6.48
N GLY A 23 8.37 -37.02 5.18
CA GLY A 23 7.65 -38.05 4.45
C GLY A 23 6.78 -37.43 3.36
N ASP A 24 5.57 -37.97 3.16
CA ASP A 24 4.61 -37.49 2.16
C ASP A 24 3.19 -37.40 2.75
N SER A 25 2.25 -36.84 1.99
CA SER A 25 0.87 -36.72 2.43
C SER A 25 -0.13 -36.91 1.30
N ASN A 26 -1.31 -37.42 1.65
CA ASN A 26 -2.47 -37.47 0.75
C ASN A 26 -3.12 -36.09 0.55
N ASP A 27 -4.33 -36.06 0.00
CA ASP A 27 -5.08 -34.85 -0.36
C ASP A 27 -5.37 -33.90 0.83
N PHE A 28 -5.70 -32.65 0.50
CA PHE A 28 -6.21 -31.62 1.40
C PHE A 28 -5.24 -31.12 2.47
N VAL A 29 -3.92 -31.25 2.25
CA VAL A 29 -2.92 -30.72 3.17
C VAL A 29 -3.15 -29.22 3.39
N GLY A 30 -3.23 -28.79 4.65
CA GLY A 30 -3.49 -27.40 5.01
C GLY A 30 -4.86 -26.87 4.60
N LYS A 31 -5.87 -27.72 4.37
CA LYS A 31 -7.25 -27.29 4.11
C LYS A 31 -7.71 -26.26 5.15
N GLY A 32 -8.16 -25.10 4.70
CA GLY A 32 -8.63 -24.02 5.58
C GLY A 32 -7.57 -23.50 6.55
N LEU A 33 -6.28 -23.50 6.16
CA LEU A 33 -5.18 -23.01 6.99
C LEU A 33 -5.53 -21.63 7.60
N SER A 34 -5.34 -21.50 8.92
CA SER A 34 -5.87 -20.42 9.75
C SER A 34 -4.78 -19.77 10.60
N GLY A 35 -3.62 -19.53 9.99
CA GLY A 35 -2.49 -18.81 10.59
C GLY A 35 -1.33 -19.69 11.06
N GLY A 36 -1.50 -21.01 11.11
CA GLY A 36 -0.42 -21.95 11.43
C GLY A 36 0.55 -22.16 10.27
N ARG A 37 1.57 -23.00 10.51
CA ARG A 37 2.59 -23.38 9.50
C ARG A 37 2.58 -24.88 9.24
N VAL A 38 2.59 -25.27 7.97
CA VAL A 38 2.73 -26.67 7.54
C VAL A 38 4.00 -26.83 6.71
N ILE A 39 4.84 -27.80 7.06
CA ILE A 39 6.10 -28.10 6.36
C ILE A 39 6.06 -29.58 5.99
N VAL A 40 6.29 -29.91 4.71
CA VAL A 40 6.41 -31.29 4.24
C VAL A 40 7.64 -31.41 3.35
N TYR A 41 8.50 -32.38 3.65
CA TYR A 41 9.68 -32.71 2.85
C TYR A 41 9.93 -34.23 2.90
N PRO A 42 10.54 -34.83 1.87
CA PRO A 42 10.77 -36.27 1.84
C PRO A 42 11.74 -36.72 2.93
N HIS A 43 11.74 -38.01 3.25
CA HIS A 43 12.72 -38.58 4.17
C HIS A 43 14.15 -38.18 3.80
N LYS A 44 14.97 -37.84 4.81
CA LYS A 44 16.35 -37.38 4.58
C LYS A 44 17.23 -38.43 3.91
N THR A 45 16.84 -39.70 3.99
CA THR A 45 17.50 -40.84 3.36
C THR A 45 17.00 -41.13 1.94
N SER A 46 15.97 -40.42 1.46
CA SER A 46 15.46 -40.56 0.09
C SER A 46 16.53 -40.17 -0.94
N THR A 47 16.68 -40.99 -1.98
CA THR A 47 17.67 -40.80 -3.05
C THR A 47 17.09 -40.22 -4.34
N PHE A 48 15.76 -40.10 -4.44
CA PHE A 48 15.08 -39.50 -5.58
C PHE A 48 15.13 -37.97 -5.53
N LYS A 49 14.95 -37.35 -6.70
CA LYS A 49 14.79 -35.89 -6.84
C LYS A 49 13.38 -35.50 -6.42
N ALA A 50 13.26 -34.78 -5.30
CA ALA A 50 11.97 -34.44 -4.71
C ALA A 50 11.13 -33.58 -5.65
N GLU A 51 11.79 -32.68 -6.38
CA GLU A 51 11.21 -31.75 -7.35
C GLU A 51 10.56 -32.45 -8.56
N ASP A 52 10.86 -33.73 -8.79
CA ASP A 52 10.26 -34.54 -9.86
C ASP A 52 9.08 -35.40 -9.35
N GLN A 53 8.84 -35.47 -8.04
CA GLN A 53 7.89 -36.41 -7.42
C GLN A 53 6.70 -35.70 -6.79
N ILE A 54 5.54 -36.38 -6.79
CA ILE A 54 4.37 -35.95 -6.02
C ILE A 54 4.65 -36.21 -4.53
N LEU A 55 4.72 -35.15 -3.75
CA LEU A 55 4.92 -35.18 -2.30
C LEU A 55 3.59 -35.02 -1.54
N VAL A 56 2.69 -34.21 -2.09
CA VAL A 56 1.38 -33.93 -1.50
C VAL A 56 0.27 -34.11 -2.52
N GLY A 57 -0.88 -34.62 -2.08
CA GLY A 57 -2.03 -34.91 -2.93
C GLY A 57 -2.74 -33.66 -3.48
N ASN A 58 -3.99 -33.86 -3.87
CA ASN A 58 -4.83 -32.85 -4.50
C ASN A 58 -5.37 -31.83 -3.50
N VAL A 59 -5.78 -30.67 -4.02
CA VAL A 59 -6.60 -29.67 -3.30
C VAL A 59 -5.94 -29.20 -1.99
N CYS A 60 -4.61 -29.12 -1.98
CA CYS A 60 -3.86 -28.57 -0.86
C CYS A 60 -4.21 -27.08 -0.68
N LEU A 61 -4.30 -26.63 0.58
CA LEU A 61 -4.60 -25.25 0.97
C LEU A 61 -5.96 -24.73 0.49
N TYR A 62 -6.93 -25.66 0.34
CA TYR A 62 -8.29 -25.30 -0.05
C TYR A 62 -8.87 -24.21 0.85
N GLY A 63 -9.21 -23.06 0.28
CA GLY A 63 -9.90 -21.99 1.00
C GLY A 63 -9.04 -21.27 2.04
N ALA A 64 -7.71 -21.38 2.00
CA ALA A 64 -6.87 -20.94 3.12
C ALA A 64 -6.89 -19.42 3.32
N THR A 65 -7.02 -18.94 4.56
CA THR A 65 -7.26 -17.51 4.87
C THR A 65 -6.21 -16.87 5.79
N ARG A 66 -5.16 -17.61 6.17
CA ARG A 66 -3.85 -17.11 6.65
C ARG A 66 -2.92 -18.29 6.97
N GLY A 67 -1.63 -18.04 7.14
CA GLY A 67 -0.65 -19.06 7.51
C GLY A 67 0.35 -19.34 6.40
N GLU A 68 1.24 -20.28 6.64
CA GLU A 68 2.37 -20.56 5.76
C GLU A 68 2.52 -22.05 5.45
N ALA A 69 2.88 -22.40 4.23
CA ALA A 69 3.09 -23.78 3.82
C ALA A 69 4.34 -23.95 2.96
N PHE A 70 5.17 -24.94 3.26
CA PHE A 70 6.43 -25.19 2.54
C PHE A 70 6.53 -26.67 2.17
N PHE A 71 6.55 -26.97 0.87
CA PHE A 71 6.49 -28.34 0.34
C PHE A 71 7.67 -28.63 -0.58
N ARG A 72 8.61 -29.48 -0.15
CA ARG A 72 9.78 -29.88 -0.97
C ARG A 72 9.41 -31.05 -1.88
N GLY A 73 8.75 -30.72 -2.97
CA GLY A 73 8.32 -31.63 -4.02
C GLY A 73 7.09 -31.06 -4.73
N ARG A 74 6.38 -31.91 -5.48
CA ARG A 74 5.22 -31.47 -6.27
C ARG A 74 3.90 -31.75 -5.57
N ALA A 75 2.92 -30.89 -5.80
CA ALA A 75 1.53 -31.21 -5.54
C ALA A 75 0.89 -31.86 -6.76
N ALA A 76 -0.16 -32.64 -6.54
CA ALA A 76 -1.07 -33.06 -7.58
C ALA A 76 -1.96 -31.87 -8.05
N GLU A 77 -3.25 -32.09 -8.30
CA GLU A 77 -4.13 -31.07 -8.90
C GLU A 77 -4.68 -30.05 -7.88
N ARG A 78 -5.14 -28.90 -8.39
CA ARG A 78 -5.89 -27.88 -7.62
C ARG A 78 -5.16 -27.34 -6.39
N PHE A 79 -3.85 -27.22 -6.48
CA PHE A 79 -3.04 -26.60 -5.43
C PHE A 79 -3.49 -25.15 -5.18
N CYS A 80 -3.69 -24.75 -3.92
CA CYS A 80 -4.14 -23.40 -3.53
C CYS A 80 -5.49 -22.97 -4.12
N VAL A 81 -6.38 -23.92 -4.44
CA VAL A 81 -7.74 -23.60 -4.89
C VAL A 81 -8.48 -22.77 -3.83
N ARG A 82 -9.05 -21.65 -4.24
CA ARG A 82 -9.71 -20.67 -3.36
C ARG A 82 -8.85 -20.13 -2.22
N ASN A 83 -7.52 -20.12 -2.35
CA ASN A 83 -6.66 -19.45 -1.37
C ASN A 83 -7.05 -17.96 -1.27
N SER A 84 -7.23 -17.48 -0.05
CA SER A 84 -7.68 -16.12 0.29
C SER A 84 -6.71 -15.41 1.23
N GLY A 85 -5.55 -16.00 1.58
CA GLY A 85 -4.59 -15.33 2.46
C GLY A 85 -3.39 -16.13 2.93
N ALA A 86 -3.27 -17.42 2.60
CA ALA A 86 -2.09 -18.20 2.96
C ALA A 86 -0.91 -17.92 2.02
N THR A 87 0.29 -18.09 2.56
CA THR A 87 1.56 -18.05 1.83
C THR A 87 2.07 -19.47 1.61
N ALA A 88 2.46 -19.83 0.39
CA ALA A 88 2.93 -21.17 0.09
C ALA A 88 4.16 -21.17 -0.83
N VAL A 89 5.09 -22.08 -0.61
CA VAL A 89 6.22 -22.37 -1.52
C VAL A 89 6.27 -23.87 -1.81
N ILE A 90 6.31 -24.23 -3.09
CA ILE A 90 6.31 -25.62 -3.57
C ILE A 90 7.16 -25.78 -4.82
N GLU A 91 7.64 -26.98 -5.12
CA GLU A 91 8.57 -27.26 -6.24
C GLU A 91 7.86 -27.70 -7.55
N GLY A 92 6.53 -27.69 -7.57
CA GLY A 92 5.74 -27.89 -8.77
C GLY A 92 4.29 -28.26 -8.45
N VAL A 93 3.41 -28.09 -9.42
CA VAL A 93 1.97 -28.33 -9.26
C VAL A 93 1.40 -29.01 -10.49
N GLY A 94 0.31 -29.75 -10.31
CA GLY A 94 -0.52 -30.27 -11.41
C GLY A 94 -1.48 -29.22 -11.97
N ASP A 95 -2.53 -29.71 -12.65
CA ASP A 95 -3.53 -28.86 -13.30
C ASP A 95 -4.34 -28.04 -12.28
N HIS A 96 -4.88 -26.90 -12.73
CA HIS A 96 -5.75 -26.01 -11.95
C HIS A 96 -5.08 -25.40 -10.70
N GLY A 97 -3.76 -25.21 -10.72
CA GLY A 97 -3.06 -24.50 -9.66
C GLY A 97 -3.59 -23.06 -9.50
N CYS A 98 -3.77 -22.60 -8.26
CA CYS A 98 -4.29 -21.28 -7.88
C CYS A 98 -5.70 -20.95 -8.43
N GLU A 99 -6.49 -21.97 -8.78
CA GLU A 99 -7.86 -21.77 -9.26
C GLU A 99 -8.72 -21.02 -8.22
N TYR A 100 -9.46 -20.00 -8.63
CA TYR A 100 -10.30 -19.16 -7.77
C TYR A 100 -9.57 -18.49 -6.59
N MET A 101 -8.24 -18.35 -6.65
CA MET A 101 -7.48 -17.65 -5.61
C MET A 101 -7.88 -16.17 -5.55
N THR A 102 -8.10 -15.67 -4.34
CA THR A 102 -8.59 -14.31 -4.03
C THR A 102 -7.64 -13.52 -3.12
N GLY A 103 -6.59 -14.18 -2.61
CA GLY A 103 -5.57 -13.57 -1.77
C GLY A 103 -4.47 -14.55 -1.39
N GLY A 104 -3.38 -14.04 -0.82
CA GLY A 104 -2.20 -14.85 -0.44
C GLY A 104 -1.02 -14.69 -1.40
N ARG A 105 0.07 -15.42 -1.11
CA ARG A 105 1.30 -15.46 -1.91
C ARG A 105 1.62 -16.91 -2.24
N VAL A 106 1.84 -17.25 -3.50
CA VAL A 106 2.19 -18.63 -3.89
C VAL A 106 3.44 -18.62 -4.75
N VAL A 107 4.48 -19.34 -4.35
CA VAL A 107 5.73 -19.50 -5.10
C VAL A 107 5.84 -20.94 -5.60
N ILE A 108 6.00 -21.09 -6.92
CA ILE A 108 6.18 -22.39 -7.58
C ILE A 108 7.59 -22.46 -8.15
N LEU A 109 8.44 -23.32 -7.58
CA LEU A 109 9.85 -23.53 -7.95
C LEU A 109 10.00 -24.67 -8.97
N GLY A 110 9.07 -24.79 -9.91
CA GLY A 110 9.10 -25.82 -10.94
C GLY A 110 7.86 -25.80 -11.83
N PRO A 111 7.56 -26.92 -12.53
CA PRO A 111 6.52 -26.95 -13.55
C PRO A 111 5.11 -26.80 -12.95
N THR A 112 4.24 -26.16 -13.73
CA THR A 112 2.80 -26.05 -13.47
C THR A 112 2.02 -26.94 -14.45
N GLY A 113 0.82 -27.37 -14.07
CA GLY A 113 -0.12 -27.98 -15.01
C GLY A 113 -1.02 -26.96 -15.70
N ARG A 114 -1.93 -27.47 -16.52
CA ARG A 114 -2.85 -26.69 -17.37
C ARG A 114 -3.85 -25.89 -16.55
N ASN A 115 -4.40 -24.86 -17.18
CA ASN A 115 -5.45 -24.01 -16.65
C ASN A 115 -5.08 -23.38 -15.29
N PHE A 116 -3.78 -23.09 -15.10
CA PHE A 116 -3.27 -22.39 -13.93
C PHE A 116 -3.92 -21.01 -13.80
N ALA A 117 -4.21 -20.57 -12.57
CA ALA A 117 -4.82 -19.29 -12.22
C ALA A 117 -6.23 -19.03 -12.79
N ALA A 118 -6.95 -20.06 -13.24
CA ALA A 118 -8.32 -19.89 -13.71
C ALA A 118 -9.24 -19.31 -12.61
N GLY A 119 -9.91 -18.20 -12.91
CA GLY A 119 -10.79 -17.50 -11.96
C GLY A 119 -10.04 -16.84 -10.80
N MET A 120 -8.72 -16.72 -10.85
CA MET A 120 -7.92 -16.02 -9.85
C MET A 120 -8.22 -14.51 -9.91
N SER A 121 -8.76 -13.96 -8.82
CA SER A 121 -9.21 -12.55 -8.72
C SER A 121 -8.46 -11.73 -7.67
N GLY A 122 -7.56 -12.35 -6.89
CA GLY A 122 -6.69 -11.63 -5.97
C GLY A 122 -5.50 -12.46 -5.48
N GLY A 123 -4.53 -11.79 -4.86
CA GLY A 123 -3.24 -12.37 -4.45
C GLY A 123 -2.19 -12.34 -5.56
N ILE A 124 -1.02 -12.90 -5.29
CA ILE A 124 0.12 -12.94 -6.21
C ILE A 124 0.66 -14.37 -6.26
N ALA A 125 0.94 -14.87 -7.47
CA ALA A 125 1.73 -16.09 -7.64
C ALA A 125 3.02 -15.80 -8.41
N TYR A 126 4.14 -16.36 -7.95
CA TYR A 126 5.43 -16.31 -8.63
C TYR A 126 5.77 -17.71 -9.13
N VAL A 127 5.98 -17.86 -10.43
CA VAL A 127 6.28 -19.15 -11.06
C VAL A 127 7.67 -19.09 -11.65
N TRP A 128 8.52 -20.03 -11.26
CA TRP A 128 9.82 -20.22 -11.90
C TRP A 128 9.62 -20.88 -13.28
N ALA A 129 9.44 -20.04 -14.30
CA ALA A 129 9.09 -20.45 -15.65
C ALA A 129 10.31 -20.39 -16.57
N LYS A 130 11.16 -21.42 -16.52
CA LYS A 130 12.33 -21.55 -17.42
C LYS A 130 11.98 -21.41 -18.90
N ASP A 131 10.78 -21.88 -19.27
CA ASP A 131 10.16 -21.63 -20.57
C ASP A 131 8.85 -20.85 -20.35
N ARG A 132 8.93 -19.53 -20.48
CA ARG A 132 7.78 -18.63 -20.34
C ARG A 132 6.69 -18.90 -21.39
N ALA A 133 7.07 -19.30 -22.60
CA ALA A 133 6.11 -19.54 -23.67
C ALA A 133 5.27 -20.79 -23.36
N ALA A 134 5.91 -21.85 -22.89
CA ALA A 134 5.21 -23.04 -22.41
C ALA A 134 4.28 -22.71 -21.24
N PHE A 135 4.78 -21.98 -20.22
CA PHE A 135 3.96 -21.58 -19.08
C PHE A 135 2.74 -20.74 -19.50
N SER A 136 2.90 -19.83 -20.47
CA SER A 136 1.80 -19.00 -20.96
C SER A 136 0.68 -19.80 -21.63
N LEU A 137 0.95 -20.99 -22.17
CA LEU A 137 -0.07 -21.89 -22.73
C LEU A 137 -0.84 -22.64 -21.63
N ASP A 138 -0.17 -22.93 -20.52
CA ASP A 138 -0.77 -23.60 -19.37
C ASP A 138 -1.51 -22.64 -18.43
N CYS A 139 -1.24 -21.33 -18.53
CA CYS A 139 -1.89 -20.31 -17.73
C CYS A 139 -3.21 -19.81 -18.35
N ASN A 140 -4.27 -19.76 -17.55
CA ASN A 140 -5.55 -19.19 -17.97
C ASN A 140 -5.50 -17.66 -17.80
N LEU A 141 -5.36 -16.94 -18.90
CA LEU A 141 -5.24 -15.48 -18.94
C LEU A 141 -6.58 -14.73 -18.90
N GLY A 142 -7.69 -15.40 -18.54
CA GLY A 142 -9.01 -14.78 -18.55
C GLY A 142 -9.19 -13.65 -17.52
N MET A 143 -8.48 -13.72 -16.39
CA MET A 143 -8.55 -12.72 -15.31
C MET A 143 -7.18 -12.27 -14.79
N VAL A 144 -6.09 -12.81 -15.35
CA VAL A 144 -4.72 -12.55 -14.88
C VAL A 144 -3.81 -12.14 -16.03
N GLU A 145 -2.77 -11.40 -15.69
CA GLU A 145 -1.67 -11.01 -16.56
C GLU A 145 -0.37 -11.66 -16.08
N LEU A 146 0.55 -11.89 -17.02
CA LEU A 146 1.89 -12.40 -16.77
C LEU A 146 2.91 -11.27 -16.86
N GLU A 147 3.53 -10.95 -15.75
CA GLU A 147 4.48 -9.84 -15.58
C GLU A 147 5.89 -10.34 -15.27
N ASP A 148 6.87 -9.50 -15.56
CA ASP A 148 8.23 -9.67 -15.07
C ASP A 148 8.34 -9.29 -13.59
N VAL A 149 9.18 -9.99 -12.84
CA VAL A 149 9.48 -9.65 -11.44
C VAL A 149 10.57 -8.56 -11.43
N ILE A 150 10.17 -7.31 -11.65
CA ILE A 150 11.08 -6.15 -11.74
C ILE A 150 10.96 -5.16 -10.57
N ASP A 151 9.85 -5.22 -9.82
CA ASP A 151 9.63 -4.36 -8.65
C ASP A 151 10.51 -4.85 -7.48
N GLU A 152 11.26 -3.93 -6.84
CA GLU A 152 12.19 -4.28 -5.77
C GLU A 152 11.51 -4.93 -4.56
N GLU A 153 10.26 -4.55 -4.26
CA GLU A 153 9.49 -5.15 -3.16
C GLU A 153 9.12 -6.60 -3.49
N ASP A 154 8.70 -6.86 -4.73
CA ASP A 154 8.38 -8.21 -5.20
C ASP A 154 9.64 -9.10 -5.23
N ILE A 155 10.78 -8.57 -5.71
CA ILE A 155 12.07 -9.29 -5.73
C ILE A 155 12.48 -9.67 -4.30
N ALA A 156 12.37 -8.73 -3.36
CA ALA A 156 12.73 -8.96 -1.97
C ALA A 156 11.78 -9.98 -1.29
N GLU A 157 10.47 -9.87 -1.51
CA GLU A 157 9.47 -10.81 -1.01
C GLU A 157 9.74 -12.23 -1.54
N LEU A 158 9.91 -12.37 -2.85
CA LEU A 158 10.16 -13.65 -3.51
C LEU A 158 11.44 -14.30 -2.98
N LYS A 159 12.56 -13.54 -2.93
CA LYS A 159 13.83 -14.05 -2.41
C LYS A 159 13.70 -14.54 -0.95
N ALA A 160 12.98 -13.78 -0.12
CA ALA A 160 12.76 -14.15 1.28
C ALA A 160 11.93 -15.42 1.43
N LEU A 161 10.89 -15.60 0.58
CA LEU A 161 10.07 -16.82 0.58
C LEU A 161 10.88 -18.06 0.16
N ILE A 162 11.74 -17.92 -0.84
CA ILE A 162 12.61 -19.01 -1.32
C ILE A 162 13.68 -19.35 -0.25
N ALA A 163 14.29 -18.34 0.37
CA ALA A 163 15.24 -18.55 1.48
C ALA A 163 14.58 -19.29 2.64
N LYS A 164 13.38 -18.86 3.04
CA LYS A 164 12.61 -19.53 4.08
C LYS A 164 12.24 -20.97 3.69
N HIS A 165 11.93 -21.22 2.42
CA HIS A 165 11.70 -22.57 1.93
C HIS A 165 12.96 -23.43 2.05
N GLN A 166 14.13 -22.93 1.62
CA GLN A 166 15.41 -23.62 1.80
C GLN A 166 15.67 -23.95 3.27
N ASP A 167 15.52 -22.98 4.17
CA ASP A 167 15.80 -23.15 5.61
C ASP A 167 14.89 -24.20 6.26
N LEU A 168 13.62 -24.23 5.89
CA LEU A 168 12.63 -25.12 6.49
C LEU A 168 12.59 -26.52 5.88
N THR A 169 13.00 -26.70 4.62
CA THR A 169 12.85 -27.98 3.93
C THR A 169 14.17 -28.61 3.46
N GLY A 170 15.27 -27.85 3.51
CA GLY A 170 16.54 -28.25 2.93
C GLY A 170 16.49 -28.39 1.40
N SER A 171 15.58 -27.68 0.73
CA SER A 171 15.38 -27.78 -0.72
C SER A 171 16.66 -27.47 -1.50
N PRO A 172 17.19 -28.43 -2.30
CA PRO A 172 18.32 -28.17 -3.18
C PRO A 172 17.95 -27.23 -4.33
N VAL A 173 16.68 -27.21 -4.76
CA VAL A 173 16.18 -26.30 -5.80
C VAL A 173 16.24 -24.85 -5.31
N ALA A 174 15.72 -24.59 -4.11
CA ALA A 174 15.79 -23.26 -3.51
C ALA A 174 17.23 -22.81 -3.25
N ALA A 175 18.08 -23.70 -2.73
CA ALA A 175 19.50 -23.42 -2.53
C ALA A 175 20.20 -23.04 -3.85
N ALA A 176 19.95 -23.80 -4.93
CA ALA A 176 20.53 -23.54 -6.24
C ALA A 176 20.04 -22.21 -6.83
N LEU A 177 18.76 -21.85 -6.66
CA LEU A 177 18.22 -20.57 -7.10
C LEU A 177 18.85 -19.39 -6.35
N LEU A 178 18.98 -19.50 -5.03
CA LEU A 178 19.55 -18.44 -4.20
C LEU A 178 21.04 -18.23 -4.46
N ALA A 179 21.78 -19.29 -4.78
CA ALA A 179 23.20 -19.21 -5.11
C ALA A 179 23.48 -18.40 -6.39
N ARG A 180 22.53 -18.33 -7.32
CA ARG A 180 22.62 -17.59 -8.60
C ARG A 180 21.51 -16.54 -8.75
N TRP A 181 21.06 -15.96 -7.63
CA TRP A 181 19.84 -15.16 -7.56
C TRP A 181 19.76 -14.04 -8.62
N ASP A 182 20.87 -13.35 -8.86
CA ASP A 182 20.91 -12.19 -9.77
C ASP A 182 20.49 -12.56 -11.20
N GLU A 183 20.78 -13.80 -11.62
CA GLU A 183 20.34 -14.38 -12.89
C GLU A 183 18.96 -15.04 -12.75
N ALA A 184 18.77 -15.86 -11.72
CA ALA A 184 17.57 -16.67 -11.53
C ALA A 184 16.30 -15.83 -11.38
N GLN A 185 16.36 -14.63 -10.81
CA GLN A 185 15.20 -13.77 -10.64
C GLN A 185 14.51 -13.43 -11.98
N GLY A 186 15.28 -13.31 -13.08
CA GLY A 186 14.75 -13.05 -14.41
C GLY A 186 14.01 -14.24 -15.03
N GLU A 187 14.11 -15.42 -14.44
CA GLU A 187 13.40 -16.64 -14.86
C GLU A 187 12.02 -16.77 -14.19
N PHE A 188 11.66 -15.85 -13.29
CA PHE A 188 10.35 -15.84 -12.63
C PHE A 188 9.34 -15.00 -13.39
N VAL A 189 8.12 -15.52 -13.45
CA VAL A 189 6.94 -14.82 -13.95
C VAL A 189 6.02 -14.54 -12.77
N LYS A 190 5.58 -13.29 -12.65
CA LYS A 190 4.55 -12.87 -11.72
C LYS A 190 3.19 -13.02 -12.38
N VAL A 191 2.29 -13.76 -11.75
CA VAL A 191 0.90 -13.95 -12.16
C VAL A 191 0.04 -13.07 -11.30
N MET A 192 -0.61 -12.09 -11.92
CA MET A 192 -1.32 -11.01 -11.23
C MET A 192 -2.73 -10.82 -11.79
N PRO A 193 -3.78 -10.85 -10.96
CA PRO A 193 -5.14 -10.57 -11.44
C PRO A 193 -5.31 -9.12 -11.88
N THR A 194 -5.89 -8.90 -13.06
CA THR A 194 -5.99 -7.57 -13.69
C THR A 194 -6.73 -6.56 -12.82
N ASP A 195 -7.87 -6.94 -12.24
CA ASP A 195 -8.63 -6.04 -11.36
C ASP A 195 -7.88 -5.76 -10.05
N TYR A 196 -7.20 -6.76 -9.50
CA TYR A 196 -6.40 -6.59 -8.27
C TYR A 196 -5.21 -5.65 -8.52
N LYS A 197 -4.53 -5.82 -9.65
CA LYS A 197 -3.47 -4.93 -10.13
C LYS A 197 -3.96 -3.50 -10.22
N ARG A 198 -5.08 -3.24 -10.91
CA ARG A 198 -5.66 -1.90 -11.02
C ARG A 198 -5.86 -1.26 -9.66
N VAL A 199 -6.39 -2.01 -8.68
CA VAL A 199 -6.56 -1.50 -7.31
C VAL A 199 -5.22 -1.19 -6.63
N LEU A 200 -4.19 -2.02 -6.82
CA LEU A 200 -2.86 -1.76 -6.26
C LEU A 200 -2.18 -0.56 -6.93
N GLU A 201 -2.31 -0.41 -8.24
CA GLU A 201 -1.79 0.73 -9.00
C GLU A 201 -2.53 2.01 -8.64
N GLU A 202 -3.85 1.99 -8.47
CA GLU A 202 -4.61 3.14 -7.97
C GLU A 202 -4.18 3.52 -6.55
N LYS A 203 -3.89 2.55 -5.68
CA LYS A 203 -3.35 2.80 -4.34
C LYS A 203 -1.95 3.36 -4.42
N LYS A 204 -1.04 2.75 -5.20
CA LYS A 204 0.31 3.23 -5.46
C LYS A 204 0.25 4.62 -6.08
N ALA A 205 -0.63 4.92 -7.03
CA ALA A 205 -0.81 6.25 -7.63
C ALA A 205 -1.45 7.25 -6.67
N LYS A 206 -2.31 6.84 -5.73
CA LYS A 206 -2.77 7.71 -4.64
C LYS A 206 -1.64 8.03 -3.67
N LEU A 207 -0.71 7.10 -3.45
CA LEU A 207 0.49 7.26 -2.61
C LEU A 207 1.65 7.96 -3.36
N ALA A 208 1.73 7.81 -4.68
CA ALA A 208 2.79 8.26 -5.59
C ALA A 208 2.36 9.43 -6.47
N LYS A 209 1.11 9.92 -6.32
CA LYS A 209 0.78 11.31 -6.63
C LYS A 209 1.91 12.10 -5.99
N PRO A 210 2.73 12.81 -6.79
CA PRO A 210 3.88 13.46 -6.24
C PRO A 210 3.38 14.32 -5.10
N VAL A 211 4.08 14.23 -3.98
CA VAL A 211 4.26 15.39 -3.12
C VAL A 211 4.77 16.48 -4.06
N VAL A 212 3.86 17.16 -4.77
CA VAL A 212 4.14 18.45 -5.37
C VAL A 212 4.30 19.34 -4.17
N GLN A 213 5.51 19.31 -3.60
CA GLN A 213 5.99 20.17 -2.54
C GLN A 213 4.89 20.48 -1.51
N MET A 214 4.36 19.46 -0.81
CA MET A 214 3.55 19.72 0.38
C MET A 214 4.49 20.31 1.44
N MET A 215 4.68 21.62 1.38
CA MET A 215 5.00 22.36 2.58
C MET A 215 3.92 22.01 3.60
N HIS A 216 4.32 21.43 4.72
CA HIS A 216 3.41 21.22 5.85
C HIS A 216 2.77 22.57 6.21
N GLU A 217 1.55 22.63 6.74
CA GLU A 217 0.91 23.92 7.07
C GLU A 217 1.83 24.84 7.91
N ASN A 218 2.73 24.25 8.71
CA ASN A 218 3.80 24.95 9.43
C ASN A 218 4.80 25.70 8.55
N GLU A 219 5.24 25.10 7.45
CA GLU A 219 6.19 25.69 6.51
C GLU A 219 5.52 26.79 5.68
N ILE A 220 4.28 26.56 5.24
CA ILE A 220 3.46 27.59 4.59
C ILE A 220 3.27 28.77 5.53
N ALA A 221 2.88 28.51 6.78
CA ALA A 221 2.68 29.56 7.78
C ALA A 221 3.96 30.35 8.06
N LYS A 222 5.12 29.69 8.12
CA LYS A 222 6.42 30.37 8.25
C LYS A 222 6.68 31.29 7.05
N ALA A 223 6.45 30.81 5.83
CA ALA A 223 6.63 31.62 4.63
C ALA A 223 5.65 32.81 4.55
N VAL A 224 4.40 32.63 5.01
CA VAL A 224 3.42 33.71 5.14
C VAL A 224 3.87 34.75 6.15
N VAL A 225 4.37 34.33 7.31
CA VAL A 225 4.94 35.24 8.31
C VAL A 225 6.13 36.02 7.71
N ASP A 226 7.09 35.34 7.09
CA ASP A 226 8.25 35.99 6.47
C ASP A 226 7.84 36.99 5.36
N ALA A 227 6.79 36.68 4.60
CA ALA A 227 6.21 37.60 3.61
C ALA A 227 5.55 38.81 4.29
N ALA A 228 4.77 38.60 5.35
CA ALA A 228 4.14 39.68 6.10
C ALA A 228 5.18 40.63 6.73
N PHE A 229 6.28 40.11 7.28
CA PHE A 229 7.39 40.93 7.77
C PHE A 229 7.99 41.81 6.67
N LYS A 230 8.25 41.24 5.49
CA LYS A 230 8.78 41.99 4.35
C LYS A 230 7.82 43.08 3.88
N VAL A 231 6.52 42.77 3.80
CA VAL A 231 5.48 43.74 3.40
C VAL A 231 5.37 44.87 4.40
N HIS A 232 5.27 44.57 5.70
CA HIS A 232 5.18 45.56 6.77
C HIS A 232 6.44 46.44 6.84
N THR A 233 7.63 45.86 6.70
CA THR A 233 8.89 46.61 6.67
C THR A 233 8.94 47.63 5.53
N LYS A 234 8.37 47.29 4.36
CA LYS A 234 8.41 48.17 3.18
C LYS A 234 7.31 49.22 3.17
N LEU A 235 6.12 48.87 3.64
CA LEU A 235 4.93 49.73 3.52
C LEU A 235 4.56 50.45 4.82
N GLY A 236 5.05 49.97 5.97
CA GLY A 236 4.66 50.44 7.28
C GLY A 236 3.19 50.09 7.61
N PRO A 237 2.72 50.46 8.82
CA PRO A 237 1.32 50.37 9.22
C PRO A 237 0.47 51.51 8.60
N GLY A 238 -0.86 51.38 8.69
CA GLY A 238 -1.81 52.46 8.36
C GLY A 238 -2.50 52.37 6.99
N LEU A 239 -2.21 51.34 6.18
CA LEU A 239 -2.93 51.11 4.92
C LEU A 239 -4.23 50.31 5.15
N LEU A 240 -5.12 50.31 4.17
CA LEU A 240 -6.36 49.50 4.22
C LEU A 240 -6.05 48.00 4.11
N GLU A 241 -6.90 47.16 4.70
CA GLU A 241 -6.81 45.68 4.62
C GLU A 241 -6.71 45.19 3.16
N SER A 242 -7.53 45.77 2.29
CA SER A 242 -7.55 45.45 0.86
C SER A 242 -6.21 45.71 0.15
N VAL A 243 -5.42 46.68 0.64
CA VAL A 243 -4.09 46.96 0.10
C VAL A 243 -3.09 45.90 0.55
N TYR A 244 -3.06 45.57 1.84
CA TYR A 244 -2.19 44.51 2.35
C TYR A 244 -2.52 43.15 1.76
N GLU A 245 -3.80 42.84 1.54
CA GLU A 245 -4.24 41.61 0.89
C GLU A 245 -3.64 41.43 -0.51
N VAL A 246 -3.76 42.47 -1.37
CA VAL A 246 -3.22 42.45 -2.73
C VAL A 246 -1.71 42.25 -2.71
N VAL A 247 -1.01 43.01 -1.86
CA VAL A 247 0.46 43.01 -1.81
C VAL A 247 1.00 41.70 -1.23
N LEU A 248 0.39 41.19 -0.15
CA LEU A 248 0.81 39.93 0.46
C LEU A 248 0.56 38.75 -0.49
N ALA A 249 -0.57 38.72 -1.20
CA ALA A 249 -0.84 37.72 -2.22
C ALA A 249 0.21 37.78 -3.35
N HIS A 250 0.59 38.98 -3.79
CA HIS A 250 1.63 39.16 -4.80
C HIS A 250 3.00 38.63 -4.33
N GLU A 251 3.42 38.98 -3.11
CA GLU A 251 4.68 38.50 -2.52
C GLU A 251 4.71 36.97 -2.39
N LEU A 252 3.61 36.36 -1.95
CA LEU A 252 3.51 34.91 -1.80
C LEU A 252 3.52 34.18 -3.14
N ARG A 253 2.80 34.68 -4.14
CA ARG A 253 2.86 34.13 -5.51
C ARG A 253 4.26 34.24 -6.11
N GLY A 254 4.96 35.34 -5.86
CA GLY A 254 6.36 35.51 -6.26
C GLY A 254 7.32 34.51 -5.61
N ARG A 255 6.94 33.90 -4.49
CA ARG A 255 7.67 32.81 -3.82
C ARG A 255 7.22 31.41 -4.25
N GLY A 256 6.32 31.30 -5.24
CA GLY A 256 5.85 30.04 -5.79
C GLY A 256 4.63 29.43 -5.09
N PHE A 257 3.97 30.17 -4.19
CA PHE A 257 2.74 29.69 -3.54
C PHE A 257 1.51 29.92 -4.43
N GLU A 258 0.59 28.96 -4.42
CA GLU A 258 -0.77 29.15 -4.91
C GLU A 258 -1.53 29.98 -3.87
N VAL A 259 -2.08 31.12 -4.30
CA VAL A 259 -2.84 32.01 -3.41
C VAL A 259 -4.14 32.39 -4.07
N VAL A 260 -5.25 31.98 -3.47
CA VAL A 260 -6.60 32.40 -3.85
C VAL A 260 -7.04 33.51 -2.91
N ARG A 261 -7.57 34.60 -3.46
CA ARG A 261 -8.04 35.76 -2.69
C ARG A 261 -9.55 35.72 -2.56
N GLN A 262 -10.09 36.25 -1.46
CA GLN A 262 -11.51 36.48 -1.26
C GLN A 262 -12.35 35.21 -1.50
N VAL A 263 -12.00 34.12 -0.80
CA VAL A 263 -12.64 32.80 -0.98
C VAL A 263 -13.94 32.74 -0.16
N PRO A 264 -15.12 32.60 -0.80
CA PRO A 264 -16.37 32.48 -0.06
C PRO A 264 -16.44 31.14 0.68
N ILE A 265 -16.85 31.18 1.94
CA ILE A 265 -17.13 29.99 2.75
C ILE A 265 -18.64 29.76 2.77
N ALA A 266 -19.02 28.55 2.37
CA ALA A 266 -20.41 28.14 2.44
C ALA A 266 -20.79 27.67 3.85
N ILE A 267 -21.99 28.03 4.28
CA ILE A 267 -22.67 27.54 5.48
C ILE A 267 -23.84 26.68 5.02
N GLU A 268 -24.02 25.54 5.67
CA GLU A 268 -25.22 24.72 5.52
C GLU A 268 -26.18 25.00 6.68
N TYR A 269 -27.43 25.32 6.35
CA TYR A 269 -28.51 25.51 7.30
C TYR A 269 -29.77 24.85 6.74
N GLU A 270 -30.33 23.90 7.49
CA GLU A 270 -31.54 23.15 7.09
C GLU A 270 -31.46 22.53 5.67
N GLY A 271 -30.28 22.05 5.27
CA GLY A 271 -30.06 21.43 3.95
C GLY A 271 -29.87 22.42 2.79
N HIS A 272 -29.89 23.72 3.07
CA HIS A 272 -29.59 24.76 2.10
C HIS A 272 -28.17 25.29 2.29
N ARG A 273 -27.48 25.54 1.17
CA ARG A 273 -26.11 26.04 1.13
C ARG A 273 -26.09 27.52 0.80
N PHE A 274 -25.53 28.34 1.69
CA PHE A 274 -25.39 29.79 1.55
C PHE A 274 -23.91 30.15 1.53
N ALA A 275 -23.46 30.92 0.53
CA ALA A 275 -22.05 31.29 0.36
C ALA A 275 -21.79 32.80 0.55
N GLU A 276 -22.82 33.57 0.89
CA GLU A 276 -22.81 35.03 0.95
C GLU A 276 -22.38 35.59 2.33
N GLY A 277 -22.07 34.72 3.29
CA GLY A 277 -21.86 35.13 4.69
C GLY A 277 -20.42 35.42 5.09
N TYR A 278 -19.50 34.50 4.78
CA TYR A 278 -18.10 34.58 5.21
C TYR A 278 -17.16 34.50 4.02
N THR A 279 -16.11 35.32 4.05
CA THR A 279 -15.09 35.35 3.02
C THR A 279 -13.72 35.29 3.67
N ILE A 280 -12.87 34.39 3.19
CA ILE A 280 -11.45 34.29 3.57
C ILE A 280 -10.66 35.30 2.74
N ASP A 281 -9.83 36.12 3.39
CA ASP A 281 -8.99 37.06 2.67
C ASP A 281 -8.02 36.35 1.72
N LEU A 282 -7.21 35.41 2.25
CA LEU A 282 -6.30 34.59 1.45
C LEU A 282 -6.34 33.11 1.85
N LEU A 283 -6.39 32.23 0.86
CA LEU A 283 -6.19 30.79 1.00
C LEU A 283 -4.90 30.39 0.28
N VAL A 284 -3.93 29.88 1.02
CA VAL A 284 -2.59 29.56 0.52
C VAL A 284 -2.42 28.04 0.38
N ASN A 285 -2.09 27.59 -0.83
CA ASN A 285 -1.95 26.17 -1.25
C ASN A 285 -3.13 25.28 -0.79
N ASP A 286 -4.34 25.83 -0.71
CA ASP A 286 -5.52 25.16 -0.17
C ASP A 286 -5.34 24.56 1.26
N LEU A 287 -4.38 25.07 2.04
CA LEU A 287 -4.03 24.50 3.36
C LEU A 287 -4.07 25.51 4.50
N VAL A 288 -3.56 26.73 4.28
CA VAL A 288 -3.49 27.76 5.31
C VAL A 288 -4.41 28.93 4.97
N ILE A 289 -5.31 29.25 5.90
CA ILE A 289 -6.15 30.45 5.83
C ILE A 289 -5.37 31.63 6.43
N VAL A 290 -5.35 32.76 5.74
CA VAL A 290 -4.77 34.01 6.24
C VAL A 290 -5.86 35.06 6.25
N GLU A 291 -6.15 35.56 7.44
CA GLU A 291 -7.10 36.64 7.71
C GLU A 291 -6.32 37.91 8.06
N LEU A 292 -6.63 39.00 7.38
CA LEU A 292 -5.92 40.27 7.53
C LEU A 292 -6.76 41.26 8.31
N LYS A 293 -6.09 42.05 9.14
CA LYS A 293 -6.68 43.20 9.81
C LYS A 293 -5.78 44.42 9.68
N SER A 294 -6.41 45.59 9.67
CA SER A 294 -5.73 46.88 9.79
C SER A 294 -6.51 47.74 10.78
N VAL A 295 -6.42 47.35 12.04
CA VAL A 295 -7.21 47.91 13.15
C VAL A 295 -6.30 48.27 14.32
N GLU A 296 -6.76 49.13 15.22
CA GLU A 296 -5.98 49.52 16.40
C GLU A 296 -5.62 48.33 17.30
N ALA A 297 -6.56 47.40 17.49
CA ALA A 297 -6.32 46.20 18.30
C ALA A 297 -7.13 45.00 17.80
N ILE A 298 -6.53 43.81 17.90
CA ILE A 298 -7.25 42.55 17.64
C ILE A 298 -8.17 42.23 18.82
N ALA A 299 -9.48 42.31 18.58
CA ALA A 299 -10.49 41.85 19.52
C ALA A 299 -10.65 40.31 19.49
N GLY A 300 -11.16 39.74 20.58
CA GLY A 300 -11.40 38.30 20.69
C GLY A 300 -12.36 37.73 19.63
N VAL A 301 -13.23 38.57 19.05
CA VAL A 301 -14.14 38.18 17.97
C VAL A 301 -13.39 37.78 16.70
N HIS A 302 -12.27 38.43 16.35
CA HIS A 302 -11.51 38.11 15.15
C HIS A 302 -10.90 36.70 15.21
N LYS A 303 -10.39 36.30 16.38
CA LYS A 303 -9.87 34.92 16.59
C LYS A 303 -10.99 33.88 16.51
N LYS A 304 -12.17 34.19 17.06
CA LYS A 304 -13.35 33.30 16.97
C LYS A 304 -13.83 33.17 15.53
N GLN A 305 -13.86 34.26 14.77
CA GLN A 305 -14.19 34.26 13.34
C GLN A 305 -13.25 33.37 12.54
N LEU A 306 -11.93 33.54 12.71
CA LEU A 306 -10.94 32.67 12.04
C LEU A 306 -11.12 31.19 12.42
N LEU A 307 -11.43 30.89 13.69
CA LEU A 307 -11.72 29.51 14.09
C LEU A 307 -12.98 28.94 13.40
N THR A 308 -14.02 29.77 13.22
CA THR A 308 -15.21 29.39 12.42
C THR A 308 -14.82 29.11 10.97
N TYR A 309 -13.95 29.92 10.37
CA TYR A 309 -13.48 29.71 9.00
C TYR A 309 -12.77 28.36 8.85
N LEU A 310 -11.85 28.06 9.79
CA LEU A 310 -11.12 26.78 9.81
C LEU A 310 -12.07 25.58 9.90
N ARG A 311 -13.14 25.67 10.72
CA ARG A 311 -14.12 24.58 10.84
C ARG A 311 -14.94 24.40 9.57
N LEU A 312 -15.51 25.48 9.04
CA LEU A 312 -16.39 25.42 7.87
C LEU A 312 -15.63 25.05 6.59
N ALA A 313 -14.38 25.50 6.43
CA ALA A 313 -13.54 25.17 5.29
C ALA A 313 -12.74 23.86 5.47
N ASN A 314 -12.92 23.16 6.59
CA ASN A 314 -12.18 21.96 6.97
C ASN A 314 -10.65 22.12 6.86
N LYS A 315 -10.11 23.20 7.43
CA LYS A 315 -8.68 23.52 7.47
C LYS A 315 -8.16 23.45 8.91
N ARG A 316 -6.88 23.11 9.06
CA ARG A 316 -6.24 22.90 10.39
C ARG A 316 -5.58 24.15 10.95
N LEU A 317 -5.04 25.00 10.07
CA LEU A 317 -4.21 26.13 10.47
C LEU A 317 -4.65 27.44 9.82
N GLY A 318 -4.74 28.49 10.64
CA GLY A 318 -4.99 29.85 10.20
C GLY A 318 -4.04 30.86 10.84
N LEU A 319 -3.76 31.94 10.12
CA LEU A 319 -3.02 33.10 10.60
C LEU A 319 -3.93 34.32 10.56
N LEU A 320 -4.04 35.02 11.69
CA LEU A 320 -4.65 36.34 11.79
C LEU A 320 -3.54 37.37 11.92
N ILE A 321 -3.46 38.32 10.98
CA ILE A 321 -2.35 39.27 10.87
C ILE A 321 -2.89 40.70 10.92
N ASN A 322 -2.59 41.43 11.99
CA ASN A 322 -2.86 42.87 12.07
C ASN A 322 -1.66 43.68 11.57
N PHE A 323 -1.81 44.31 10.40
CA PHE A 323 -0.76 45.16 9.83
C PHE A 323 -0.70 46.56 10.45
N ASN A 324 -1.73 46.99 11.18
CA ASN A 324 -1.74 48.29 11.86
C ASN A 324 -1.11 48.21 13.26
N THR A 325 0.11 47.68 13.32
CA THR A 325 0.92 47.56 14.53
C THR A 325 2.30 48.18 14.31
N GLU A 326 2.93 48.70 15.37
CA GLU A 326 4.30 49.23 15.28
C GLU A 326 5.30 48.12 14.90
N LEU A 327 5.17 46.95 15.52
CA LEU A 327 5.94 45.76 15.19
C LEU A 327 5.01 44.65 14.74
N ILE A 328 5.17 44.16 13.50
CA ILE A 328 4.30 43.13 12.91
C ILE A 328 4.15 41.86 13.77
N LYS A 329 5.17 41.52 14.56
CA LYS A 329 5.13 40.38 15.50
C LYS A 329 4.00 40.49 16.53
N GLU A 330 3.59 41.70 16.87
CA GLU A 330 2.53 41.97 17.86
C GLU A 330 1.14 41.80 17.27
N GLY A 331 1.01 41.98 15.95
CA GLY A 331 -0.21 41.74 15.20
C GLY A 331 -0.40 40.29 14.74
N LEU A 332 0.58 39.41 14.96
CA LEU A 332 0.56 38.02 14.48
C LEU A 332 -0.10 37.08 15.49
N HIS A 333 -1.16 36.41 15.07
CA HIS A 333 -1.83 35.38 15.86
C HIS A 333 -2.02 34.11 15.05
N ARG A 334 -1.54 33.00 15.60
CA ARG A 334 -1.73 31.67 15.05
C ARG A 334 -2.96 31.01 15.69
N VAL A 335 -3.85 30.46 14.86
CA VAL A 335 -5.05 29.73 15.30
C VAL A 335 -5.03 28.33 14.72
N VAL A 336 -5.24 27.33 15.57
CA VAL A 336 -5.25 25.91 15.17
C VAL A 336 -6.63 25.33 15.50
N ASN A 337 -7.20 24.61 14.54
CA ASN A 337 -8.43 23.85 14.72
C ASN A 337 -8.06 22.40 15.11
N GLY A 338 -8.41 22.00 16.34
CA GLY A 338 -8.09 20.69 16.92
C GLY A 338 -8.97 19.57 16.36
N LEU A 339 -8.92 19.35 15.06
CA LEU A 339 -9.45 18.12 14.45
C LEU A 339 -8.57 16.96 14.93
N ASP A 340 -9.09 16.18 15.87
CA ASP A 340 -8.67 14.81 16.17
C ASP A 340 -9.07 13.88 15.02
#